data_AF-A0AAD0WN64-F1
#
_entry.id   AF-A0AAD0WN64-F1
#
_cell.length_a   1.000
_cell.length_b   1.000
_cell.length_c   1.000
_cell.angle_alpha   90.00
_cell.angle_beta   90.00
_cell.angle_gamma   90.00
#
_symmetry.space_group_name_H-M   'P 1'
#
loop_
_entity.id
_entity.type
_entity.pdbx_description
1 polymer ?
#
loop_
_entity_poly.entity_id
_entity_poly.type
_entity_poly.pdbx_seq_one_letter_code
_entity_poly.pdbx_strand_id
1 'polypeptide(L)'
;MGRDVTLYPKKATRDELKKYLEDLGFEKCGHFWDWPKGTINYSWFDYEDFKSIDGVSADIFPVSDDELSITGNEWALHVRNLYSASWHDVKMFNNVLRGARKLFGGTLQGDYGANRYAQLWDDKSTPISRGITAIYSHVRQEISAVKFALPEPSIQQLKPADGKIDDFIEYTQTLDPSRVIYNGLVPFAVSMFEFFFSQAFQVLIKYDPVALKKRGEHRQKLDFETLLEVEKKDATIENIIARNYTFQNLNQLNKAYKEWLGIDVRNILYKKKKIGRSVTFLENRISEIIEYRHGIIHHFAIDRSLTKEGYVHMLETIEKGIEEFILFVEKKYNFKMDEHA
;
A
#
# COMPACT_ATOMS: atom_id res chain seq x y z
N MET A 1 1.14 -14.11 11.47
CA MET A 1 1.16 -14.22 12.95
C MET A 1 0.59 -12.92 13.50
N GLY A 2 -0.21 -12.94 14.57
CA GLY A 2 -0.95 -11.77 15.07
C GLY A 2 -0.81 -11.61 16.58
N ARG A 3 -1.47 -10.59 17.12
CA ARG A 3 -1.72 -10.39 18.55
C ARG A 3 -3.12 -10.86 18.83
N ASP A 4 -3.26 -11.81 19.73
CA ASP A 4 -4.51 -12.49 20.01
C ASP A 4 -4.79 -12.41 21.53
N VAL A 5 -5.90 -11.77 21.92
CA VAL A 5 -6.30 -11.65 23.33
C VAL A 5 -7.80 -11.84 23.47
N THR A 6 -8.18 -12.75 24.37
CA THR A 6 -9.56 -13.02 24.76
C THR A 6 -9.86 -12.39 26.11
N LEU A 7 -10.97 -11.65 26.17
CA LEU A 7 -11.65 -11.26 27.39
C LEU A 7 -12.71 -12.29 27.72
N TYR A 8 -12.60 -12.87 28.92
CA TYR A 8 -13.65 -13.63 29.55
C TYR A 8 -14.37 -12.72 30.57
N PRO A 9 -15.49 -12.08 30.18
CA PRO A 9 -16.21 -11.15 31.04
C PRO A 9 -16.86 -11.87 32.23
N LYS A 10 -17.04 -11.16 33.36
CA LYS A 10 -17.77 -11.71 34.52
C LYS A 10 -19.29 -11.68 34.31
N LYS A 11 -19.75 -10.71 33.51
CA LYS A 11 -21.16 -10.52 33.15
C LYS A 11 -21.21 -9.87 31.78
N ALA A 12 -21.75 -10.54 30.78
CA ALA A 12 -22.13 -9.92 29.51
C ALA A 12 -22.99 -10.87 28.70
N THR A 13 -24.10 -10.38 28.18
CA THR A 13 -24.87 -11.07 27.14
C THR A 13 -24.22 -10.86 25.77
N ARG A 14 -24.54 -11.75 24.81
CA ARG A 14 -24.11 -11.60 23.42
C ARG A 14 -24.48 -10.23 22.83
N ASP A 15 -25.69 -9.75 23.12
CA ASP A 15 -26.21 -8.50 22.55
C ASP A 15 -25.57 -7.26 23.18
N GLU A 16 -25.17 -7.32 24.46
CA GLU A 16 -24.40 -6.26 25.10
C GLU A 16 -22.99 -6.14 24.52
N LEU A 17 -22.30 -7.27 24.29
CA LEU A 17 -20.99 -7.29 23.64
C LEU A 17 -21.08 -6.80 22.19
N LYS A 18 -22.12 -7.22 21.47
CA LYS A 18 -22.41 -6.76 20.11
C LYS A 18 -22.57 -5.24 20.09
N LYS A 19 -23.47 -4.71 20.92
CA LYS A 19 -23.75 -3.28 20.97
C LYS A 19 -22.49 -2.49 21.33
N TYR A 20 -21.70 -3.00 22.27
CA TYR A 20 -20.43 -2.39 22.66
C TYR A 20 -19.46 -2.24 21.46
N LEU A 21 -19.34 -3.27 20.62
CA LEU A 21 -18.49 -3.20 19.42
C LEU A 21 -19.07 -2.25 18.37
N GLU A 22 -20.37 -2.32 18.10
CA GLU A 22 -21.05 -1.44 17.12
C GLU A 22 -20.95 0.04 17.53
N ASP A 23 -21.09 0.35 18.83
CA ASP A 23 -20.93 1.71 19.38
C ASP A 23 -19.48 2.23 19.23
N LEU A 24 -18.50 1.33 19.07
CA LEU A 24 -17.10 1.66 18.77
C LEU A 24 -16.81 1.77 17.26
N GLY A 25 -17.82 1.57 16.41
CA GLY A 25 -17.69 1.64 14.96
C GLY A 25 -17.18 0.35 14.31
N PHE A 26 -17.26 -0.79 15.01
CA PHE A 26 -17.00 -2.08 14.37
C PHE A 26 -18.15 -2.46 13.45
N GLU A 27 -17.81 -3.00 12.28
CA GLU A 27 -18.75 -3.49 11.29
C GLU A 27 -18.75 -5.02 11.26
N LYS A 28 -19.94 -5.61 11.13
CA LYS A 28 -20.08 -7.07 11.07
C LYS A 28 -19.44 -7.60 9.80
N CYS A 29 -18.60 -8.63 9.92
CA CYS A 29 -17.89 -9.23 8.79
C CYS A 29 -18.01 -10.76 8.77
N GLY A 30 -17.60 -11.35 7.64
CA GLY A 30 -17.33 -12.78 7.55
C GLY A 30 -15.96 -13.11 8.12
N HIS A 31 -15.73 -14.37 8.47
CA HIS A 31 -14.44 -14.84 8.94
C HIS A 31 -14.11 -16.20 8.32
N PHE A 32 -12.83 -16.45 8.08
CA PHE A 32 -12.35 -17.68 7.43
C PHE A 32 -12.02 -18.82 8.42
N TRP A 33 -12.16 -18.58 9.73
CA TRP A 33 -11.79 -19.55 10.76
C TRP A 33 -13.02 -20.25 11.32
N ASP A 34 -12.84 -21.53 11.65
CA ASP A 34 -13.87 -22.37 12.26
C ASP A 34 -14.06 -22.00 13.74
N TRP A 35 -14.86 -20.96 13.97
CA TRP A 35 -15.33 -20.62 15.31
C TRP A 35 -16.54 -21.48 15.72
N PRO A 36 -16.80 -21.63 17.03
CA PRO A 36 -17.98 -22.31 17.53
C PRO A 36 -19.27 -21.78 16.92
N LYS A 37 -20.27 -22.66 16.78
CA LYS A 37 -21.57 -22.28 16.23
C LYS A 37 -22.21 -21.21 17.11
N GLY A 38 -22.54 -20.06 16.49
CA GLY A 38 -23.13 -18.93 17.18
C GLY A 38 -22.20 -17.73 17.34
N THR A 39 -20.94 -17.85 16.94
CA THR A 39 -19.98 -16.75 16.91
C THR A 39 -20.38 -15.64 15.95
N ILE A 40 -20.13 -14.40 16.35
CA ILE A 40 -20.31 -13.21 15.53
C ILE A 40 -18.97 -12.50 15.38
N ASN A 41 -18.59 -12.23 14.14
CA ASN A 41 -17.31 -11.59 13.81
C ASN A 41 -17.53 -10.14 13.41
N TYR A 42 -16.60 -9.30 13.84
CA TYR A 42 -16.58 -7.88 13.54
C TYR A 42 -15.18 -7.44 13.14
N SER A 43 -15.10 -6.41 12.30
CA SER A 43 -13.87 -5.75 11.91
C SER A 43 -13.99 -4.23 12.09
N TRP A 44 -12.88 -3.61 12.45
CA TRP A 44 -12.74 -2.16 12.55
C TRP A 44 -11.50 -1.71 11.79
N PHE A 45 -11.63 -0.61 11.05
CA PHE A 45 -10.55 0.01 10.30
C PHE A 45 -10.75 1.54 10.26
N ASP A 46 -9.71 2.30 10.60
CA ASP A 46 -9.71 3.75 10.50
C ASP A 46 -9.10 4.20 9.16
N TYR A 47 -9.97 4.58 8.23
CA TYR A 47 -9.60 5.08 6.90
C TYR A 47 -9.02 6.51 6.94
N GLU A 48 -9.14 7.23 8.06
CA GLU A 48 -8.67 8.61 8.16
C GLU A 48 -7.16 8.66 8.44
N ASP A 49 -6.49 9.64 7.80
CA ASP A 49 -5.08 9.97 8.01
C ASP A 49 -4.11 8.78 7.96
N PHE A 50 -4.46 7.72 7.22
CA PHE A 50 -3.67 6.49 7.10
C PHE A 50 -3.34 5.88 8.46
N LYS A 51 -4.29 5.97 9.42
CA LYS A 51 -4.05 5.49 10.78
C LYS A 51 -4.02 3.98 10.84
N SER A 52 -4.94 3.29 10.17
CA SER A 52 -4.97 1.84 10.14
C SER A 52 -4.14 1.27 8.99
N ILE A 53 -3.44 0.16 9.26
CA ILE A 53 -2.77 -0.66 8.25
C ILE A 53 -3.54 -1.97 8.08
N ASP A 54 -3.84 -2.64 9.19
CA ASP A 54 -4.54 -3.93 9.20
C ASP A 54 -5.90 -3.85 9.91
N GLY A 55 -6.09 -2.86 10.78
CA GLY A 55 -7.29 -2.74 11.60
C GLY A 55 -7.30 -3.71 12.79
N VAL A 56 -8.52 -3.95 13.30
CA VAL A 56 -8.76 -4.81 14.46
C VAL A 56 -9.96 -5.72 14.16
N SER A 57 -9.82 -7.02 14.41
CA SER A 57 -10.95 -7.95 14.40
C SER A 57 -11.39 -8.27 15.82
N ALA A 58 -12.69 -8.48 15.99
CA ALA A 58 -13.30 -8.84 17.26
C ALA A 58 -14.38 -9.90 17.05
N ASP A 59 -14.26 -11.02 17.76
CA ASP A 59 -15.17 -12.15 17.66
C ASP A 59 -15.86 -12.37 19.01
N ILE A 60 -17.19 -12.44 18.99
CA ILE A 60 -18.00 -12.78 20.16
C ILE A 60 -18.41 -14.23 20.00
N PHE A 61 -17.89 -15.11 20.86
CA PHE A 61 -18.10 -16.56 20.74
C PHE A 61 -18.66 -17.15 22.03
N PRO A 62 -19.45 -18.24 21.93
CA PRO A 62 -19.87 -18.98 23.11
C PRO A 62 -18.69 -19.77 23.68
N VAL A 63 -18.44 -19.66 24.99
CA VAL A 63 -17.38 -20.43 25.66
C VAL A 63 -17.75 -21.90 25.79
N SER A 64 -16.72 -22.75 25.84
CA SER A 64 -16.89 -24.17 26.14
C SER A 64 -17.34 -24.39 27.58
N ASP A 65 -17.96 -25.55 27.86
CA ASP A 65 -18.43 -25.91 29.22
C ASP A 65 -17.29 -25.89 30.26
N ASP A 66 -16.08 -26.28 29.85
CA ASP A 66 -14.89 -26.26 30.71
C ASP A 66 -14.49 -24.82 31.09
N GLU A 67 -14.56 -23.88 30.14
CA GLU A 67 -14.27 -22.46 30.37
C GLU A 67 -15.42 -21.74 31.09
N LEU A 68 -16.67 -22.19 30.92
CA LEU A 68 -17.83 -21.68 31.63
C LEU A 68 -17.66 -21.81 33.15
N SER A 69 -17.10 -22.94 33.59
CA SER A 69 -16.82 -23.22 35.00
C SER A 69 -15.80 -22.25 35.63
N ILE A 70 -14.93 -21.65 34.80
CA ILE A 70 -13.87 -20.73 35.20
C ILE A 70 -14.34 -19.28 35.13
N THR A 71 -15.17 -18.95 34.15
CA THR A 71 -15.50 -17.57 33.77
C THR A 71 -16.86 -17.12 34.30
N GLY A 72 -17.79 -18.06 34.50
CA GLY A 72 -19.16 -17.81 34.96
C GLY A 72 -20.05 -17.10 33.93
N ASN A 73 -19.61 -16.93 32.69
CA ASN A 73 -20.35 -16.25 31.63
C ASN A 73 -20.30 -17.05 30.33
N GLU A 74 -21.43 -17.19 29.64
CA GLU A 74 -21.57 -18.01 28.41
C GLU A 74 -20.87 -17.42 27.18
N TRP A 75 -20.46 -16.16 27.24
CA TRP A 75 -19.91 -15.43 26.09
C TRP A 75 -18.55 -14.85 26.40
N ALA A 76 -17.64 -14.93 25.44
CA ALA A 76 -16.32 -14.29 25.48
C ALA A 76 -16.13 -13.36 24.28
N LEU A 77 -15.20 -12.43 24.44
CA LEU A 77 -14.80 -11.48 23.41
C LEU A 77 -13.34 -11.74 23.05
N HIS A 78 -13.10 -12.28 21.88
CA HIS A 78 -11.77 -12.40 21.29
C HIS A 78 -11.46 -11.14 20.48
N VAL A 79 -10.27 -10.57 20.64
CA VAL A 79 -9.81 -9.40 19.87
C VAL A 79 -8.45 -9.72 19.29
N ARG A 80 -8.26 -9.35 18.02
CA ARG A 80 -7.05 -9.64 17.27
C ARG A 80 -6.61 -8.50 16.35
N ASN A 81 -5.31 -8.35 16.15
CA ASN A 81 -4.74 -7.65 14.99
C ASN A 81 -3.46 -8.35 14.49
N LEU A 82 -2.97 -7.98 13.31
CA LEU A 82 -1.71 -8.52 12.78
C LEU A 82 -0.50 -7.87 13.46
N TYR A 83 0.68 -8.52 13.40
CA TYR A 83 1.90 -7.89 13.95
C TYR A 83 2.30 -6.62 13.19
N SER A 84 2.01 -6.57 11.89
CA SER A 84 2.14 -5.42 11.00
C SER A 84 1.17 -4.28 11.31
N ALA A 85 0.21 -4.50 12.22
CA ALA A 85 -0.81 -3.51 12.52
C ALA A 85 -0.18 -2.23 13.07
N SER A 86 -0.80 -1.10 12.72
CA SER A 86 -0.27 0.20 13.09
C SER A 86 -0.35 0.44 14.59
N TRP A 87 0.32 1.50 15.05
CA TRP A 87 0.17 1.95 16.43
C TRP A 87 -1.29 2.26 16.78
N HIS A 88 -2.04 2.85 15.84
CA HIS A 88 -3.45 3.20 16.03
C HIS A 88 -4.32 1.94 16.12
N ASP A 89 -4.03 0.91 15.32
CA ASP A 89 -4.71 -0.37 15.39
C ASP A 89 -4.47 -1.05 16.75
N VAL A 90 -3.22 -1.09 17.23
CA VAL A 90 -2.88 -1.66 18.55
C VAL A 90 -3.48 -0.83 19.69
N LYS A 91 -3.59 0.50 19.51
CA LYS A 91 -4.30 1.36 20.47
C LYS A 91 -5.79 1.03 20.50
N MET A 92 -6.44 0.85 19.34
CA MET A 92 -7.85 0.49 19.27
C MET A 92 -8.10 -0.89 19.87
N PHE A 93 -7.26 -1.88 19.54
CA PHE A 93 -7.23 -3.21 20.15
C PHE A 93 -7.23 -3.12 21.69
N ASN A 94 -6.34 -2.31 22.25
CA ASN A 94 -6.26 -2.10 23.70
C ASN A 94 -7.49 -1.36 24.25
N ASN A 95 -8.03 -0.39 23.51
CA ASN A 95 -9.21 0.38 23.93
C ASN A 95 -10.45 -0.51 24.02
N VAL A 96 -10.65 -1.42 23.06
CA VAL A 96 -11.75 -2.41 23.05
C VAL A 96 -11.65 -3.29 24.29
N LEU A 97 -10.49 -3.88 24.56
CA LEU A 97 -10.30 -4.77 25.71
C LEU A 97 -10.47 -4.02 27.04
N ARG A 98 -9.92 -2.81 27.15
CA ARG A 98 -10.04 -1.97 28.36
C ARG A 98 -11.49 -1.54 28.62
N GLY A 99 -12.19 -1.09 27.59
CA GLY A 99 -13.56 -0.63 27.70
C GLY A 99 -14.51 -1.78 28.04
N ALA A 100 -14.40 -2.90 27.34
CA ALA A 100 -15.18 -4.10 27.63
C ALA A 100 -14.95 -4.58 29.06
N ARG A 101 -13.68 -4.69 29.49
CA ARG A 101 -13.34 -5.11 30.85
C ARG A 101 -13.84 -4.13 31.91
N LYS A 102 -13.86 -2.82 31.62
CA LYS A 102 -14.41 -1.80 32.54
C LYS A 102 -15.93 -1.96 32.71
N LEU A 103 -16.65 -2.31 31.66
CA LEU A 103 -18.11 -2.48 31.68
C LEU A 103 -18.54 -3.83 32.28
N PHE A 104 -17.86 -4.90 31.87
CA PHE A 104 -18.29 -6.28 32.07
C PHE A 104 -17.42 -7.04 33.09
N GLY A 105 -16.35 -6.43 33.59
CA GLY A 105 -15.35 -7.09 34.41
C GLY A 105 -14.59 -8.15 33.61
N GLY A 106 -14.02 -9.14 34.31
CA GLY A 106 -13.43 -10.32 33.69
C GLY A 106 -11.91 -10.36 33.68
N THR A 107 -11.41 -11.43 33.06
CA THR A 107 -9.99 -11.77 32.96
C THR A 107 -9.57 -11.77 31.50
N LEU A 108 -8.40 -11.18 31.21
CA LEU A 108 -7.80 -11.28 29.88
C LEU A 108 -6.85 -12.48 29.84
N GLN A 109 -6.87 -13.22 28.74
CA GLN A 109 -5.90 -14.26 28.41
C GLN A 109 -5.47 -14.10 26.95
N GLY A 110 -4.20 -14.32 26.65
CA GLY A 110 -3.66 -14.15 25.30
C GLY A 110 -2.14 -14.06 25.30
N ASP A 111 -1.58 -13.62 24.17
CA ASP A 111 -0.13 -13.65 23.90
C ASP A 111 0.73 -12.91 24.92
N TYR A 112 0.15 -11.92 25.61
CA TYR A 112 0.86 -11.11 26.59
C TYR A 112 0.80 -11.68 28.02
N GLY A 113 0.08 -12.78 28.23
CA GLY A 113 -0.19 -13.35 29.55
C GLY A 113 -1.43 -12.76 30.23
N ALA A 114 -1.78 -13.33 31.38
CA ALA A 114 -3.03 -13.04 32.06
C ALA A 114 -3.14 -11.56 32.48
N ASN A 115 -4.28 -10.93 32.17
CA ASN A 115 -4.60 -9.53 32.52
C ASN A 115 -3.62 -8.48 31.97
N ARG A 116 -2.87 -8.81 30.91
CA ARG A 116 -1.97 -7.88 30.24
C ARG A 116 -2.54 -7.40 28.91
N TYR A 117 -2.12 -6.20 28.53
CA TYR A 117 -2.47 -5.55 27.26
C TYR A 117 -1.26 -5.51 26.34
N ALA A 118 -1.49 -5.30 25.05
CA ALA A 118 -0.39 -5.11 24.11
C ALA A 118 0.41 -3.86 24.47
N GLN A 119 1.74 -3.94 24.45
CA GLN A 119 2.60 -2.78 24.69
C GLN A 119 2.58 -1.85 23.47
N LEU A 120 2.32 -0.57 23.70
CA LEU A 120 2.43 0.47 22.67
C LEU A 120 3.86 1.02 22.65
N TRP A 121 4.40 1.22 21.46
CA TRP A 121 5.64 1.96 21.25
C TRP A 121 5.37 3.47 21.15
N ASP A 122 6.43 4.28 21.09
CA ASP A 122 6.31 5.71 20.82
C ASP A 122 6.10 5.95 19.33
N ASP A 123 4.97 6.54 18.94
CA ASP A 123 4.64 6.84 17.56
C ASP A 123 4.76 8.35 17.29
N LYS A 124 5.68 8.70 16.41
CA LYS A 124 5.90 10.07 15.92
C LYS A 124 5.48 10.24 14.46
N SER A 125 4.77 9.26 13.92
CA SER A 125 4.34 9.28 12.54
C SER A 125 3.35 10.42 12.28
N THR A 126 3.48 11.05 11.12
CA THR A 126 2.54 12.06 10.62
C THR A 126 1.65 11.43 9.55
N PRO A 127 0.50 12.04 9.21
CA PRO A 127 -0.31 11.57 8.09
C PRO A 127 0.48 11.50 6.76
N ILE A 128 1.43 12.41 6.54
CA ILE A 128 2.35 12.37 5.39
C ILE A 128 3.21 11.12 5.44
N SER A 129 3.90 10.88 6.57
CA SER A 129 4.80 9.72 6.66
C SER A 129 4.04 8.41 6.52
N ARG A 130 2.88 8.26 7.17
CA ARG A 130 2.05 7.06 7.06
C ARG A 130 1.52 6.85 5.64
N GLY A 131 0.97 7.90 5.02
CA GLY A 131 0.41 7.82 3.67
C GLY A 131 1.47 7.49 2.62
N ILE A 132 2.62 8.17 2.64
CA ILE A 132 3.72 7.91 1.71
C ILE A 132 4.29 6.49 1.92
N THR A 133 4.40 6.04 3.17
CA THR A 133 4.81 4.65 3.48
C THR A 133 3.85 3.62 2.95
N ALA A 134 2.56 3.78 3.18
CA ALA A 134 1.56 2.85 2.66
C ALA A 134 1.62 2.74 1.12
N ILE A 135 1.72 3.88 0.43
CA ILE A 135 1.79 3.91 -1.04
C ILE A 135 3.08 3.24 -1.53
N TYR A 136 4.23 3.59 -0.93
CA TYR A 136 5.51 3.02 -1.34
C TYR A 136 5.58 1.51 -1.13
N SER A 137 5.16 1.04 0.06
CA SER A 137 5.13 -0.40 0.38
C SER A 137 4.25 -1.17 -0.59
N HIS A 138 3.06 -0.64 -0.92
CA HIS A 138 2.18 -1.25 -1.91
C HIS A 138 2.86 -1.35 -3.29
N VAL A 139 3.40 -0.25 -3.82
CA VAL A 139 4.08 -0.28 -5.13
C VAL A 139 5.28 -1.22 -5.13
N ARG A 140 6.08 -1.26 -4.05
CA ARG A 140 7.22 -2.17 -3.93
C ARG A 140 6.77 -3.64 -3.95
N GLN A 141 5.67 -3.96 -3.26
CA GLN A 141 5.09 -5.30 -3.26
C GLN A 141 4.63 -5.70 -4.66
N GLU A 142 3.93 -4.81 -5.39
CA GLU A 142 3.49 -5.08 -6.75
C GLU A 142 4.66 -5.25 -7.73
N ILE A 143 5.70 -4.41 -7.63
CA ILE A 143 6.94 -4.57 -8.41
C ILE A 143 7.57 -5.94 -8.12
N SER A 144 7.64 -6.34 -6.85
CA SER A 144 8.19 -7.64 -6.44
C SER A 144 7.37 -8.81 -6.98
N ALA A 145 6.04 -8.72 -6.89
CA ALA A 145 5.12 -9.72 -7.43
C ALA A 145 5.29 -9.90 -8.95
N VAL A 146 5.39 -8.79 -9.69
CA VAL A 146 5.66 -8.84 -11.13
C VAL A 146 7.01 -9.48 -11.41
N LYS A 147 8.10 -9.08 -10.72
CA LYS A 147 9.43 -9.68 -10.88
C LYS A 147 9.39 -11.19 -10.67
N PHE A 148 8.66 -11.66 -9.65
CA PHE A 148 8.50 -13.08 -9.34
C PHE A 148 7.68 -13.85 -10.38
N ALA A 149 6.66 -13.21 -10.96
CA ALA A 149 5.77 -13.81 -11.94
C ALA A 149 6.31 -13.82 -13.38
N LEU A 150 7.45 -13.16 -13.65
CA LEU A 150 8.01 -13.07 -15.00
C LEU A 150 8.39 -14.45 -15.56
N PRO A 151 7.81 -14.87 -16.71
CA PRO A 151 8.16 -16.15 -17.31
C PRO A 151 9.62 -16.16 -17.73
N GLU A 152 10.23 -17.35 -17.74
CA GLU A 152 11.52 -17.53 -18.39
C GLU A 152 11.38 -17.46 -19.94
N PRO A 153 12.47 -17.20 -20.67
CA PRO A 153 12.49 -17.35 -22.12
C PRO A 153 11.99 -18.74 -22.54
N SER A 154 11.04 -18.78 -23.47
CA SER A 154 10.47 -20.05 -23.97
C SER A 154 11.44 -20.78 -24.88
N ILE A 155 12.28 -20.04 -25.60
CA ILE A 155 13.34 -20.59 -26.44
C ILE A 155 14.61 -20.67 -25.58
N GLN A 156 15.02 -21.90 -25.26
CA GLN A 156 16.25 -22.12 -24.50
C GLN A 156 17.46 -21.56 -25.25
N GLN A 157 18.32 -20.85 -24.53
CA GLN A 157 19.58 -20.37 -25.07
C GLN A 157 20.46 -21.58 -25.42
N LEU A 158 20.56 -21.91 -26.71
CA LEU A 158 21.63 -22.76 -27.20
C LEU A 158 22.94 -22.02 -26.96
N LYS A 159 23.78 -22.54 -26.04
CA LYS A 159 25.15 -22.05 -25.86
C LYS A 159 26.02 -22.76 -26.90
N PRO A 160 26.50 -22.07 -27.95
CA PRO A 160 27.44 -22.68 -28.90
C PRO A 160 28.72 -23.07 -28.17
N ALA A 161 29.26 -24.26 -28.50
CA ALA A 161 30.41 -24.87 -27.81
C ALA A 161 31.70 -24.04 -27.94
N ASP A 162 31.74 -23.16 -28.93
CA ASP A 162 32.83 -22.33 -29.40
C ASP A 162 32.68 -20.85 -28.98
N GLY A 163 31.66 -20.52 -28.18
CA GLY A 163 31.50 -19.21 -27.53
C GLY A 163 31.13 -18.04 -28.45
N LYS A 164 31.06 -18.27 -29.77
CA LYS A 164 30.50 -17.32 -30.74
C LYS A 164 29.04 -17.65 -30.97
N ILE A 165 28.16 -16.73 -30.57
CA ILE A 165 26.74 -16.80 -30.92
C ILE A 165 26.64 -16.60 -32.42
N ASP A 166 26.15 -17.61 -33.12
CA ASP A 166 25.83 -17.54 -34.55
C ASP A 166 24.67 -16.54 -34.75
N ASP A 167 24.73 -15.73 -35.81
CA ASP A 167 23.69 -14.75 -36.17
C ASP A 167 22.31 -15.42 -36.26
N PHE A 168 22.28 -16.71 -36.65
CA PHE A 168 21.08 -17.54 -36.66
C PHE A 168 20.48 -17.77 -35.25
N ILE A 169 21.34 -17.98 -34.24
CA ILE A 169 20.91 -18.17 -32.85
C ILE A 169 20.35 -16.85 -32.31
N GLU A 170 21.02 -15.72 -32.57
CA GLU A 170 20.54 -14.40 -32.15
C GLU A 170 19.17 -14.09 -32.77
N TYR A 171 19.03 -14.32 -34.09
CA TYR A 171 17.76 -14.17 -34.78
C TYR A 171 16.66 -15.06 -34.18
N THR A 172 16.94 -16.33 -33.93
CA THR A 172 15.96 -17.29 -33.36
C THR A 172 15.49 -16.83 -31.98
N GLN A 173 16.37 -16.26 -31.16
CA GLN A 173 15.99 -15.73 -29.86
C GLN A 173 15.03 -14.54 -29.96
N THR A 174 15.11 -13.71 -31.02
CA THR A 174 14.15 -12.60 -31.23
C THR A 174 12.72 -13.08 -31.50
N LEU A 175 12.56 -14.33 -31.95
CA LEU A 175 11.26 -14.96 -32.20
C LEU A 175 10.63 -15.56 -30.93
N ASP A 176 11.30 -15.47 -29.77
CA ASP A 176 10.79 -16.00 -28.51
C ASP A 176 9.46 -15.32 -28.12
N PRO A 177 8.36 -16.09 -27.96
CA PRO A 177 7.05 -15.55 -27.62
C PRO A 177 7.03 -14.84 -26.25
N SER A 178 7.90 -15.22 -25.30
CA SER A 178 8.03 -14.54 -24.01
C SER A 178 8.38 -13.05 -24.17
N ARG A 179 9.04 -12.65 -25.27
CA ARG A 179 9.35 -11.23 -25.55
C ARG A 179 8.09 -10.39 -25.76
N VAL A 180 7.02 -10.98 -26.31
CA VAL A 180 5.71 -10.30 -26.43
C VAL A 180 5.13 -10.03 -25.05
N ILE A 181 5.27 -10.98 -24.12
CA ILE A 181 4.80 -10.82 -22.74
C ILE A 181 5.56 -9.68 -22.06
N TYR A 182 6.89 -9.64 -22.17
CA TYR A 182 7.70 -8.57 -21.58
C TYR A 182 7.28 -7.18 -22.10
N ASN A 183 7.00 -7.07 -23.40
CA ASN A 183 6.45 -5.85 -24.00
C ASN A 183 5.08 -5.50 -23.40
N GLY A 184 4.18 -6.46 -23.31
CA GLY A 184 2.85 -6.29 -22.72
C GLY A 184 2.87 -5.85 -21.25
N LEU A 185 3.98 -6.06 -20.54
CA LEU A 185 4.18 -5.66 -19.15
C LEU A 185 4.78 -4.24 -18.99
N VAL A 186 5.28 -3.61 -20.06
CA VAL A 186 5.80 -2.24 -20.02
C VAL A 186 4.74 -1.22 -19.57
N PRO A 187 3.48 -1.27 -20.05
CA PRO A 187 2.41 -0.41 -19.53
C PRO A 187 2.21 -0.52 -18.02
N PHE A 188 2.38 -1.71 -17.43
CA PHE A 188 2.26 -1.90 -15.98
C PHE A 188 3.38 -1.17 -15.23
N ALA A 189 4.63 -1.23 -15.72
CA ALA A 189 5.75 -0.51 -15.11
C ALA A 189 5.51 1.01 -15.08
N VAL A 190 5.00 1.58 -16.17
CA VAL A 190 4.63 3.01 -16.24
C VAL A 190 3.44 3.33 -15.33
N SER A 191 2.46 2.43 -15.24
CA SER A 191 1.28 2.61 -14.39
C SER A 191 1.63 2.58 -12.90
N MET A 192 2.59 1.75 -12.48
CA MET A 192 3.10 1.73 -11.09
C MET A 192 3.78 3.06 -10.73
N PHE A 193 4.58 3.62 -11.64
CA PHE A 193 5.18 4.94 -11.48
C PHE A 193 4.12 6.03 -11.38
N GLU A 194 3.17 6.04 -12.30
CA GLU A 194 2.05 7.00 -12.30
C GLU A 194 1.24 6.91 -11.00
N PHE A 195 0.88 5.70 -10.60
CA PHE A 195 0.12 5.44 -9.38
C PHE A 195 0.86 6.01 -8.17
N PHE A 196 2.15 5.70 -8.01
CA PHE A 196 2.95 6.21 -6.90
C PHE A 196 2.91 7.74 -6.84
N PHE A 197 3.26 8.42 -7.94
CA PHE A 197 3.35 9.87 -7.96
C PHE A 197 1.96 10.53 -7.83
N SER A 198 0.91 9.96 -8.42
CA SER A 198 -0.46 10.47 -8.27
C SER A 198 -0.95 10.37 -6.83
N GLN A 199 -0.76 9.22 -6.18
CA GLN A 199 -1.20 9.02 -4.80
C GLN A 199 -0.35 9.83 -3.82
N ALA A 200 0.98 9.86 -4.00
CA ALA A 200 1.87 10.67 -3.19
C ALA A 200 1.51 12.17 -3.30
N PHE A 201 1.20 12.64 -4.51
CA PHE A 201 0.75 14.01 -4.73
C PHE A 201 -0.54 14.32 -3.96
N GLN A 202 -1.52 13.42 -3.97
CA GLN A 202 -2.77 13.59 -3.22
C GLN A 202 -2.52 13.68 -1.70
N VAL A 203 -1.68 12.79 -1.15
CA VAL A 203 -1.28 12.86 0.27
C VAL A 203 -0.62 14.19 0.59
N LEU A 204 0.33 14.62 -0.23
CA LEU A 204 1.05 15.87 0.01
C LEU A 204 0.13 17.09 -0.12
N ILE A 205 -0.81 17.11 -1.06
CA ILE A 205 -1.79 18.22 -1.14
C ILE A 205 -2.73 18.25 0.07
N LYS A 206 -3.04 17.09 0.66
CA LYS A 206 -3.90 17.01 1.84
C LYS A 206 -3.25 17.64 3.08
N TYR A 207 -1.93 17.52 3.24
CA TYR A 207 -1.27 17.83 4.51
C TYR A 207 -0.09 18.81 4.43
N ASP A 208 0.54 19.04 3.27
CA ASP A 208 1.66 19.98 3.15
C ASP A 208 1.16 21.42 3.35
N PRO A 209 1.80 22.22 4.23
CA PRO A 209 1.35 23.59 4.51
C PRO A 209 1.31 24.54 3.29
N VAL A 210 2.24 24.37 2.34
CA VAL A 210 2.28 25.16 1.09
C VAL A 210 1.07 24.82 0.22
N ALA A 211 0.76 23.53 0.08
CA ALA A 211 -0.40 23.10 -0.68
C ALA A 211 -1.71 23.51 -0.01
N LEU A 212 -1.83 23.38 1.31
CA LEU A 212 -3.02 23.80 2.06
C LEU A 212 -3.33 25.28 1.87
N LYS A 213 -2.30 26.15 1.94
CA LYS A 213 -2.46 27.57 1.64
C LYS A 213 -2.97 27.78 0.21
N LYS A 214 -2.35 27.11 -0.77
CA LYS A 214 -2.72 27.25 -2.18
C LYS A 214 -4.14 26.76 -2.46
N ARG A 215 -4.59 25.67 -1.82
CA ARG A 215 -5.96 25.17 -1.96
C ARG A 215 -7.01 26.20 -1.56
N GLY A 216 -6.74 27.00 -0.51
CA GLY A 216 -7.64 28.06 -0.08
C GLY A 216 -7.79 29.20 -1.10
N GLU A 217 -6.81 29.38 -1.99
CA GLU A 217 -6.78 30.46 -2.98
C GLU A 217 -7.13 29.96 -4.40
N HIS A 218 -7.03 28.65 -4.64
CA HIS A 218 -7.17 28.06 -5.96
C HIS A 218 -8.63 28.13 -6.45
N ARG A 219 -8.80 28.62 -7.68
CA ARG A 219 -10.11 28.71 -8.34
C ARG A 219 -10.14 27.71 -9.49
N GLN A 220 -11.00 26.71 -9.36
CA GLN A 220 -11.26 25.71 -10.40
C GLN A 220 -12.76 25.71 -10.73
N LYS A 221 -13.10 25.57 -12.01
CA LYS A 221 -14.49 25.29 -12.42
C LYS A 221 -14.77 23.83 -12.14
N LEU A 222 -15.83 23.55 -11.39
CA LEU A 222 -16.31 22.22 -11.09
C LEU A 222 -17.69 22.03 -11.71
N ASP A 223 -17.92 20.87 -12.31
CA ASP A 223 -19.25 20.45 -12.69
C ASP A 223 -20.02 19.88 -11.47
N PHE A 224 -21.33 19.73 -11.63
CA PHE A 224 -22.18 19.25 -10.55
C PHE A 224 -21.94 17.78 -10.22
N GLU A 225 -21.53 16.97 -11.20
CA GLU A 225 -21.19 15.56 -11.01
C GLU A 225 -20.00 15.40 -10.05
N THR A 226 -18.94 16.19 -10.26
CA THR A 226 -17.77 16.22 -9.38
C THR A 226 -18.14 16.63 -7.96
N LEU A 227 -19.09 17.56 -7.79
CA LEU A 227 -19.57 17.96 -6.46
C LEU A 227 -20.33 16.81 -5.76
N LEU A 228 -21.14 16.06 -6.50
CA LEU A 228 -21.85 14.88 -5.98
C LEU A 228 -20.88 13.76 -5.60
N GLU A 229 -19.79 13.54 -6.36
CA GLU A 229 -18.74 12.58 -6.00
C GLU A 229 -18.10 12.93 -4.65
N VAL A 230 -17.86 14.22 -4.39
CA VAL A 230 -17.29 14.68 -3.11
C VAL A 230 -18.29 14.52 -1.96
N GLU A 231 -19.55 14.86 -2.18
CA GLU A 231 -20.61 14.73 -1.17
C GLU A 231 -20.77 13.27 -0.73
N LYS A 232 -20.74 12.33 -1.69
CA LYS A 232 -20.83 10.88 -1.43
C LYS A 232 -19.55 10.26 -0.88
N LYS A 233 -18.46 11.02 -0.80
CA LYS A 233 -17.11 10.54 -0.46
C LYS A 233 -16.52 9.56 -1.48
N ASP A 234 -17.02 9.57 -2.71
CA ASP A 234 -16.48 8.80 -3.83
C ASP A 234 -15.18 9.43 -4.38
N ALA A 235 -15.03 10.74 -4.21
CA ALA A 235 -13.81 11.48 -4.56
C ALA A 235 -13.41 12.47 -3.45
N THR A 236 -12.11 12.69 -3.30
CA THR A 236 -11.57 13.74 -2.44
C THR A 236 -11.19 14.98 -3.24
N ILE A 237 -11.08 16.13 -2.56
CA ILE A 237 -10.62 17.38 -3.20
C ILE A 237 -9.22 17.17 -3.81
N GLU A 238 -8.36 16.44 -3.11
CA GLU A 238 -7.01 16.13 -3.57
C GLU A 238 -7.03 15.26 -4.82
N ASN A 239 -7.95 14.29 -4.90
CA ASN A 239 -8.15 13.47 -6.09
C ASN A 239 -8.57 14.32 -7.30
N ILE A 240 -9.52 15.25 -7.11
CA ILE A 240 -9.99 16.16 -8.16
C ILE A 240 -8.85 17.04 -8.68
N ILE A 241 -8.01 17.57 -7.79
CA ILE A 241 -6.84 18.36 -8.19
C ILE A 241 -5.85 17.49 -8.98
N ALA A 242 -5.60 16.26 -8.54
CA ALA A 242 -4.68 15.34 -9.20
C ALA A 242 -5.15 14.95 -10.62
N ARG A 243 -6.46 14.78 -10.84
CA ARG A 243 -7.04 14.46 -12.17
C ARG A 243 -6.73 15.49 -13.26
N ASN A 244 -6.37 16.73 -12.89
CA ASN A 244 -5.97 17.77 -13.85
C ASN A 244 -4.57 17.56 -14.45
N TYR A 245 -3.80 16.59 -13.94
CA TYR A 245 -2.45 16.29 -14.38
C TYR A 245 -2.33 14.83 -14.82
N THR A 246 -1.41 14.56 -15.74
CA THR A 246 -0.99 13.20 -16.05
C THR A 246 0.37 12.92 -15.41
N PHE A 247 0.46 11.84 -14.66
CA PHE A 247 1.72 11.41 -14.02
C PHE A 247 2.50 10.41 -14.89
N GLN A 248 2.00 10.07 -16.09
CA GLN A 248 2.73 9.32 -17.12
C GLN A 248 3.65 10.20 -17.97
N ASN A 249 3.72 11.50 -17.72
CA ASN A 249 4.58 12.43 -18.45
C ASN A 249 5.41 13.25 -17.46
N LEU A 250 6.74 13.18 -17.55
CA LEU A 250 7.62 13.86 -16.59
C LEU A 250 7.47 15.39 -16.57
N ASN A 251 7.08 16.02 -17.68
CA ASN A 251 6.82 17.46 -17.69
C ASN A 251 5.56 17.81 -16.91
N GLN A 252 4.48 17.05 -17.11
CA GLN A 252 3.21 17.28 -16.40
C GLN A 252 3.33 16.93 -14.92
N LEU A 253 4.02 15.82 -14.60
CA LEU A 253 4.37 15.45 -13.23
C LEU A 253 5.15 16.58 -12.55
N ASN A 254 6.24 17.06 -13.16
CA ASN A 254 7.05 18.12 -12.57
C ASN A 254 6.26 19.43 -12.42
N LYS A 255 5.42 19.75 -13.41
CA LYS A 255 4.52 20.91 -13.34
C LYS A 255 3.60 20.82 -12.12
N ALA A 256 2.93 19.68 -11.94
CA ALA A 256 2.02 19.47 -10.80
C ALA A 256 2.72 19.70 -9.45
N TYR A 257 3.87 19.04 -9.25
CA TYR A 257 4.64 19.13 -8.01
C TYR A 257 5.26 20.51 -7.76
N LYS A 258 5.81 21.16 -8.80
CA LYS A 258 6.31 22.54 -8.67
C LYS A 258 5.19 23.50 -8.33
N GLU A 259 4.07 23.37 -9.02
CA GLU A 259 2.94 24.27 -8.90
C GLU A 259 2.30 24.19 -7.51
N TRP A 260 2.08 22.98 -6.99
CA TRP A 260 1.33 22.79 -5.75
C TRP A 260 2.20 22.69 -4.49
N LEU A 261 3.44 22.19 -4.63
CA LEU A 261 4.27 21.81 -3.50
C LEU A 261 5.64 22.51 -3.51
N GLY A 262 5.96 23.25 -4.57
CA GLY A 262 7.29 23.85 -4.77
C GLY A 262 8.39 22.81 -4.96
N ILE A 263 8.06 21.59 -5.40
CA ILE A 263 9.01 20.48 -5.53
C ILE A 263 9.42 20.31 -6.99
N ASP A 264 10.73 20.35 -7.27
CA ASP A 264 11.28 20.04 -8.60
C ASP A 264 11.60 18.54 -8.71
N VAL A 265 10.63 17.76 -9.18
CA VAL A 265 10.79 16.30 -9.31
C VAL A 265 11.79 15.93 -10.40
N ARG A 266 11.90 16.70 -11.49
CA ARG A 266 12.93 16.42 -12.51
C ARG A 266 14.33 16.54 -11.92
N ASN A 267 14.57 17.59 -11.13
CA ASN A 267 15.86 17.73 -10.43
C ASN A 267 16.13 16.59 -9.42
N ILE A 268 15.10 16.07 -8.76
CA ILE A 268 15.22 14.88 -7.89
C ILE A 268 15.61 13.65 -8.71
N LEU A 269 14.98 13.44 -9.88
CA LEU A 269 15.25 12.32 -10.78
C LEU A 269 16.53 12.50 -11.62
N TYR A 270 17.11 13.68 -11.68
CA TYR A 270 18.36 13.96 -12.39
C TYR A 270 19.59 13.46 -11.61
N LYS A 271 19.60 12.15 -11.32
CA LYS A 271 20.63 11.44 -10.57
C LYS A 271 21.13 10.26 -11.39
N LYS A 272 22.45 10.06 -11.37
CA LYS A 272 23.08 8.89 -11.95
C LYS A 272 22.92 7.70 -11.01
N LYS A 273 22.37 6.60 -11.51
CA LYS A 273 22.26 5.32 -10.80
C LYS A 273 22.75 4.19 -11.67
N LYS A 274 23.26 3.15 -11.02
CA LYS A 274 23.62 1.89 -11.69
C LYS A 274 22.33 1.09 -11.91
N ILE A 275 22.00 0.74 -13.16
CA ILE A 275 20.90 -0.14 -13.55
C ILE A 275 21.52 -1.32 -14.29
N GLY A 276 21.38 -2.53 -13.74
CA GLY A 276 22.15 -3.68 -14.19
C GLY A 276 23.66 -3.39 -14.24
N ARG A 277 24.24 -3.40 -15.45
CA ARG A 277 25.66 -3.13 -15.70
C ARG A 277 25.96 -1.69 -16.14
N SER A 278 24.94 -0.86 -16.38
CA SER A 278 25.08 0.49 -16.92
C SER A 278 24.87 1.56 -15.85
N VAL A 279 25.47 2.74 -16.01
CA VAL A 279 25.21 3.92 -15.18
C VAL A 279 24.53 4.96 -16.04
N THR A 280 23.28 5.31 -15.70
CA THR A 280 22.45 6.23 -16.47
C THR A 280 21.76 7.23 -15.56
N PHE A 281 21.29 8.34 -16.13
CA PHE A 281 20.41 9.27 -15.42
C PHE A 281 19.01 8.67 -15.32
N LEU A 282 18.44 8.62 -14.11
CA LEU A 282 17.10 8.06 -13.90
C LEU A 282 16.05 8.80 -14.72
N GLU A 283 16.07 10.12 -14.74
CA GLU A 283 15.15 10.94 -15.53
C GLU A 283 15.12 10.53 -17.03
N ASN A 284 16.29 10.38 -17.65
CA ASN A 284 16.38 9.99 -19.06
C ASN A 284 15.83 8.58 -19.26
N ARG A 285 16.20 7.64 -18.38
CA ARG A 285 15.76 6.25 -18.50
C ARG A 285 14.26 6.09 -18.27
N ILE A 286 13.68 6.85 -17.35
CA ILE A 286 12.23 6.89 -17.11
C ILE A 286 11.52 7.49 -18.33
N SER A 287 12.08 8.56 -18.92
CA SER A 287 11.55 9.14 -20.16
C SER A 287 11.53 8.12 -21.30
N GLU A 288 12.61 7.37 -21.49
CA GLU A 288 12.68 6.29 -22.48
C GLU A 288 11.61 5.22 -22.26
N ILE A 289 11.37 4.80 -21.00
CA ILE A 289 10.35 3.80 -20.65
C ILE A 289 8.93 4.32 -20.97
N ILE A 290 8.65 5.60 -20.67
CA ILE A 290 7.38 6.26 -20.96
C ILE A 290 7.13 6.34 -22.48
N GLU A 291 8.13 6.77 -23.25
CA GLU A 291 8.04 6.84 -24.72
C GLU A 291 7.88 5.45 -25.33
N TYR A 292 8.59 4.46 -24.79
CA TYR A 292 8.47 3.07 -25.23
C TYR A 292 7.06 2.52 -24.98
N ARG A 293 6.46 2.80 -23.82
CA ARG A 293 5.04 2.50 -23.54
C ARG A 293 4.10 3.15 -24.56
N HIS A 294 4.37 4.41 -24.96
CA HIS A 294 3.58 5.09 -25.98
C HIS A 294 3.66 4.36 -27.33
N GLY A 295 4.85 3.92 -27.75
CA GLY A 295 5.05 3.08 -28.93
C GLY A 295 4.25 1.77 -28.89
N ILE A 296 4.27 1.07 -27.76
CA ILE A 296 3.54 -0.19 -27.60
C ILE A 296 2.02 0.03 -27.70
N ILE A 297 1.47 1.03 -27.00
CA ILE A 297 0.02 1.20 -26.90
C ILE A 297 -0.60 1.81 -28.15
N HIS A 298 0.07 2.79 -28.77
CA HIS A 298 -0.51 3.52 -29.91
C HIS A 298 -0.07 2.97 -31.26
N HIS A 299 1.07 2.29 -31.33
CA HIS A 299 1.64 1.82 -32.60
C HIS A 299 1.85 0.29 -32.63
N PHE A 300 1.48 -0.44 -31.57
CA PHE A 300 1.74 -1.87 -31.43
C PHE A 300 3.21 -2.22 -31.71
N ALA A 301 4.13 -1.32 -31.36
CA ALA A 301 5.54 -1.44 -31.63
C ALA A 301 6.16 -2.45 -30.65
N ILE A 302 6.06 -3.74 -30.96
CA ILE A 302 6.65 -4.82 -30.17
C ILE A 302 8.15 -4.86 -30.44
N ASP A 303 8.96 -4.53 -29.44
CA ASP A 303 10.40 -4.70 -29.49
C ASP A 303 10.76 -6.17 -29.26
N ARG A 304 11.15 -6.83 -30.35
CA ARG A 304 11.61 -8.21 -30.32
C ARG A 304 12.99 -8.36 -29.72
N SER A 305 13.67 -7.30 -29.27
CA SER A 305 14.95 -7.34 -28.55
C SER A 305 14.81 -7.29 -27.02
N LEU A 306 13.64 -6.93 -26.50
CA LEU A 306 13.42 -6.84 -25.05
C LEU A 306 13.51 -8.22 -24.38
N THR A 307 14.47 -8.39 -23.48
CA THR A 307 14.65 -9.60 -22.67
C THR A 307 13.99 -9.47 -21.29
N LYS A 308 13.92 -10.59 -20.55
CA LYS A 308 13.48 -10.63 -19.16
C LYS A 308 14.29 -9.65 -18.31
N GLU A 309 15.61 -9.71 -18.41
CA GLU A 309 16.54 -8.82 -17.69
C GLU A 309 16.34 -7.37 -18.11
N GLY A 310 16.10 -7.12 -19.41
CA GLY A 310 15.78 -5.80 -19.93
C GLY A 310 14.55 -5.20 -19.25
N TYR A 311 13.48 -5.99 -19.09
CA TYR A 311 12.28 -5.56 -18.38
C TYR A 311 12.50 -5.41 -16.87
N VAL A 312 13.26 -6.31 -16.23
CA VAL A 312 13.64 -6.18 -14.81
C VAL A 312 14.42 -4.87 -14.59
N HIS A 313 15.33 -4.49 -15.48
CA HIS A 313 16.03 -3.21 -15.42
C HIS A 313 15.08 -2.00 -15.56
N MET A 314 13.97 -2.12 -16.29
CA MET A 314 12.95 -1.07 -16.33
C MET A 314 12.27 -0.93 -14.96
N LEU A 315 11.85 -2.04 -14.35
CA LEU A 315 11.30 -2.03 -12.99
C LEU A 315 12.28 -1.46 -11.96
N GLU A 316 13.56 -1.85 -12.02
CA GLU A 316 14.61 -1.27 -11.17
C GLU A 316 14.78 0.24 -11.37
N THR A 317 14.60 0.73 -12.60
CA THR A 317 14.68 2.18 -12.88
C THR A 317 13.52 2.91 -12.20
N ILE A 318 12.31 2.37 -12.33
CA ILE A 318 11.10 2.94 -11.71
C ILE A 318 11.24 2.94 -10.18
N GLU A 319 11.64 1.80 -9.61
CA GLU A 319 11.89 1.64 -8.17
C GLU A 319 12.90 2.67 -7.65
N LYS A 320 14.05 2.82 -8.31
CA LYS A 320 15.06 3.83 -7.90
C LYS A 320 14.60 5.27 -8.09
N GLY A 321 13.76 5.54 -9.08
CA GLY A 321 13.14 6.86 -9.25
C GLY A 321 12.22 7.21 -8.08
N ILE A 322 11.44 6.23 -7.64
CA ILE A 322 10.58 6.34 -6.45
C ILE A 322 11.43 6.51 -5.19
N GLU A 323 12.48 5.71 -5.00
CA GLU A 323 13.40 5.81 -3.86
C GLU A 323 14.04 7.20 -3.74
N GLU A 324 14.52 7.80 -4.85
CA GLU A 324 15.09 9.15 -4.81
C GLU A 324 14.06 10.21 -4.39
N PHE A 325 12.81 10.05 -4.82
CA PHE A 325 11.72 10.92 -4.37
C PHE A 325 11.41 10.72 -2.89
N ILE A 326 11.39 9.47 -2.42
CA ILE A 326 11.22 9.14 -1.01
C ILE A 326 12.31 9.79 -0.16
N LEU A 327 13.59 9.66 -0.53
CA LEU A 327 14.71 10.27 0.20
C LEU A 327 14.56 11.80 0.31
N PHE A 328 14.04 12.43 -0.75
CA PHE A 328 13.72 13.85 -0.71
C PHE A 328 12.59 14.17 0.28
N VAL A 329 11.50 13.39 0.25
CA VAL A 329 10.33 13.56 1.12
C VAL A 329 10.69 13.33 2.59
N GLU A 330 11.43 12.28 2.91
CA GLU A 330 11.97 12.00 4.24
C GLU A 330 12.74 13.20 4.80
N LYS A 331 13.63 13.78 3.99
CA LYS A 331 14.38 14.97 4.37
C LYS A 331 13.49 16.21 4.54
N LYS A 332 12.54 16.43 3.62
CA LYS A 332 11.67 17.61 3.65
C LYS A 332 10.74 17.61 4.86
N TYR A 333 10.16 16.46 5.22
CA TYR A 333 9.17 16.34 6.29
C TYR A 333 9.71 15.70 7.58
N ASN A 334 11.02 15.45 7.64
CA ASN A 334 11.73 14.98 8.82
C ASN A 334 11.17 13.67 9.40
N PHE A 335 11.04 12.65 8.55
CA PHE A 335 10.74 11.28 8.97
C PHE A 335 11.66 10.29 8.27
N LYS A 336 11.71 9.05 8.76
CA LYS A 336 12.32 7.92 8.07
C LYS A 336 11.27 6.85 7.86
N MET A 337 11.31 6.22 6.70
CA MET A 337 10.56 5.01 6.44
C MET A 337 11.31 3.85 7.07
N ASP A 338 10.65 3.13 7.98
CA ASP A 338 11.21 1.89 8.48
C ASP A 338 11.17 0.83 7.36
N GLU A 339 12.31 0.19 7.09
CA GLU A 339 12.45 -0.88 6.08
C GLU A 339 11.65 -2.16 6.43
N HIS A 340 10.90 -2.14 7.54
CA HIS A 340 10.21 -3.27 8.14
C HIS A 340 8.69 -3.11 8.21
N ALA A 341 8.08 -2.50 7.20
CA ALA A 341 6.65 -2.64 6.94
C ALA A 341 6.39 -3.90 6.10
#